data_AF-A0A117S3D6-F1
#
_entry.id   AF-A0A117S3D6-F1
#
_cell.length_a   1.000
_cell.length_b   1.000
_cell.length_c   1.000
_cell.angle_alpha   90.00
_cell.angle_beta   90.00
_cell.angle_gamma   90.00
#
_symmetry.space_group_name_H-M   'P 1'
#
loop_
_entity.id
_entity.type
_entity.pdbx_description
1 polymer ?
#
loop_
_entity_poly.entity_id
_entity_poly.type
_entity_poly.pdbx_seq_one_letter_code
_entity_poly.pdbx_strand_id
1 'polypeptide(L)'
;MFEEKIRPLFLRLLATQSDTNTLRETYIEEQILHWIKEQPYFYENSDLCGTYPIDNDPHQRSVVWSLVNGKGNKTIVMIHHHDAIDIEEYGTLKSIALRPDELEVAFKKRHLPLQARKDLDSGEWTFGRGTADMKSGAAIQLVLSAHFSEEKDFSGNILLLSVPDEETLSRGMLSAIPLMTSLREKYQLEYILTINSEPYFNHTKGKAIFYEGSVGKIMPVLYVKGVKSHIGEPFNGFNPSLVLADLQRKTELNVQLCDVHDHEATPPPVWVNLKDRKKAYDASIPEAATGYFNWLTFTRSPKKIMDTLVSLSKRTSRDTLIHFQDAYENYCNLIGEEPEEISFTPKVYTFEMIYNLAMDNNKVLFEEAYSAFQEEMVEILHENIINLPEATTRLIEFIIEWINLEGPSIIVALSGPYYPHINNEFIDQKIPFSFEKTINRIAWEKYKLTYESQGFFMGISDLSYASWAGKEEDIKSIKVNSPGWDVIYHIPFKELSSLKMPVINIGPWGKDLHKVTERVLTKDVYERIPTIIHDLILEYLSAAEQ
;
A
#
# COMPACT_ATOMS: atom_id res chain seq x y z
N MET A 1 10.25 -0.63 -32.88
CA MET A 1 9.64 -1.97 -32.85
C MET A 1 8.61 -2.06 -31.73
N PHE A 2 8.94 -1.69 -30.49
CA PHE A 2 7.97 -1.70 -29.39
C PHE A 2 6.81 -0.72 -29.55
N GLU A 3 7.04 0.51 -30.03
CA GLU A 3 5.99 1.53 -30.20
C GLU A 3 4.74 1.04 -30.94
N GLU A 4 4.92 0.33 -32.07
CA GLU A 4 3.81 -0.15 -32.91
C GLU A 4 2.90 -1.16 -32.18
N LYS A 5 3.43 -1.88 -31.19
CA LYS A 5 2.68 -2.81 -30.34
C LYS A 5 2.16 -2.14 -29.06
N ILE A 6 2.97 -1.28 -28.41
CA ILE A 6 2.61 -0.66 -27.12
C ILE A 6 1.56 0.42 -27.29
N ARG A 7 1.67 1.31 -28.28
CA ARG A 7 0.74 2.42 -28.47
C ARG A 7 -0.74 1.95 -28.57
N PRO A 8 -1.11 0.99 -29.44
CA PRO A 8 -2.50 0.56 -29.52
C PRO A 8 -2.99 -0.15 -28.24
N LEU A 9 -2.14 -0.96 -27.59
CA LEU A 9 -2.51 -1.62 -26.33
C LEU A 9 -2.70 -0.58 -25.21
N PHE A 10 -1.78 0.36 -25.06
CA PHE A 10 -1.86 1.41 -24.04
C PHE A 10 -3.15 2.22 -24.16
N LEU A 11 -3.52 2.63 -25.38
CA LEU A 11 -4.79 3.34 -25.61
C LEU A 11 -6.02 2.47 -25.32
N ARG A 12 -5.97 1.15 -25.63
CA ARG A 12 -7.03 0.19 -25.28
C ARG A 12 -7.20 0.06 -23.76
N LEU A 13 -6.10 -0.06 -23.02
CA LEU A 13 -6.11 -0.14 -21.55
C LEU A 13 -6.65 1.16 -20.93
N LEU A 14 -6.22 2.32 -21.42
CA LEU A 14 -6.71 3.62 -20.93
C LEU A 14 -8.21 3.77 -21.14
N ALA A 15 -8.70 3.47 -22.35
CA ALA A 15 -10.11 3.58 -22.68
C ALA A 15 -11.02 2.66 -21.85
N THR A 16 -10.45 1.62 -21.23
CA THR A 16 -11.16 0.71 -20.32
C THR A 16 -11.12 1.29 -18.91
N GLN A 17 -12.22 1.89 -18.48
CA GLN A 17 -12.31 2.42 -17.12
C GLN A 17 -12.23 1.28 -16.09
N SER A 18 -11.33 1.39 -15.12
CA SER A 18 -11.00 0.35 -14.13
C SER A 18 -10.82 0.98 -12.75
N ASP A 19 -11.84 1.71 -12.30
CA ASP A 19 -11.79 2.41 -11.02
C ASP A 19 -11.57 1.41 -9.88
N THR A 20 -10.54 1.63 -9.06
CA THR A 20 -10.15 0.76 -7.94
C THR A 20 -11.29 0.50 -6.96
N ASN A 21 -11.31 -0.70 -6.38
CA ASN A 21 -12.36 -1.17 -5.48
C ASN A 21 -13.76 -1.06 -6.09
N THR A 22 -13.91 -1.48 -7.36
CA THR A 22 -15.21 -1.57 -8.03
C THR A 22 -15.28 -2.75 -9.00
N LEU A 23 -16.50 -3.10 -9.44
CA LEU A 23 -16.71 -4.09 -10.51
C LEU A 23 -16.01 -3.73 -11.84
N ARG A 24 -15.56 -2.48 -12.02
CA ARG A 24 -14.95 -2.02 -13.28
C ARG A 24 -13.57 -2.64 -13.52
N GLU A 25 -12.89 -3.09 -12.47
CA GLU A 25 -11.63 -3.80 -12.59
C GLU A 25 -11.79 -5.10 -13.40
N THR A 26 -12.91 -5.81 -13.23
CA THR A 26 -13.21 -7.02 -14.03
C THR A 26 -13.26 -6.75 -15.54
N TYR A 27 -13.61 -5.53 -15.96
CA TYR A 27 -13.64 -5.17 -17.38
C TYR A 27 -12.24 -5.08 -17.97
N ILE A 28 -11.28 -4.52 -17.22
CA ILE A 28 -9.90 -4.46 -17.71
C ILE A 28 -9.21 -5.82 -17.62
N GLU A 29 -9.55 -6.64 -16.61
CA GLU A 29 -9.11 -8.04 -16.53
C GLU A 29 -9.51 -8.81 -17.80
N GLU A 30 -10.76 -8.68 -18.24
CA GLU A 30 -11.27 -9.28 -19.48
C GLU A 30 -10.50 -8.78 -20.72
N GLN A 31 -10.27 -7.47 -20.82
CA GLN A 31 -9.52 -6.89 -21.95
C GLN A 31 -8.07 -7.38 -22.00
N ILE A 32 -7.40 -7.45 -20.86
CA ILE A 32 -6.02 -7.94 -20.76
C ILE A 32 -5.97 -9.42 -21.12
N LEU A 33 -6.83 -10.25 -20.53
CA LEU A 33 -6.86 -11.68 -20.81
C LEU A 33 -7.18 -11.97 -22.28
N HIS A 34 -8.13 -11.23 -22.86
CA HIS A 34 -8.46 -11.35 -24.27
C HIS A 34 -7.25 -11.03 -25.14
N TRP A 35 -6.59 -9.90 -24.88
CA TRP A 35 -5.38 -9.50 -25.62
C TRP A 35 -4.24 -10.51 -25.50
N ILE A 36 -4.02 -11.10 -24.30
CA ILE A 36 -3.03 -12.16 -24.09
C ILE A 36 -3.37 -13.37 -24.96
N LYS A 37 -4.62 -13.83 -24.95
CA LYS A 37 -5.08 -15.00 -25.73
C LYS A 37 -5.06 -14.78 -27.24
N GLU A 38 -5.10 -13.54 -27.72
CA GLU A 38 -4.92 -13.19 -29.13
C GLU A 38 -3.48 -13.41 -29.63
N GLN A 39 -2.49 -13.48 -28.73
CA GLN A 39 -1.10 -13.72 -29.14
C GLN A 39 -0.90 -15.18 -29.58
N PRO A 40 -0.18 -15.45 -30.70
CA PRO A 40 -0.02 -16.80 -31.24
C PRO A 40 0.47 -17.84 -30.23
N TYR A 41 1.46 -17.46 -29.40
CA TYR A 41 2.02 -18.35 -28.39
C TYR A 41 0.98 -18.82 -27.37
N PHE A 42 0.17 -17.92 -26.82
CA PHE A 42 -0.84 -18.27 -25.81
C PHE A 42 -2.08 -18.93 -26.43
N TYR A 43 -2.37 -18.67 -27.71
CA TYR A 43 -3.37 -19.43 -28.46
C TYR A 43 -2.98 -20.91 -28.57
N GLU A 44 -1.72 -21.20 -28.88
CA GLU A 44 -1.19 -22.57 -28.95
C GLU A 44 -0.95 -23.20 -27.57
N ASN A 45 -0.70 -22.38 -26.55
CA ASN A 45 -0.39 -22.81 -25.18
C ASN A 45 -1.40 -22.22 -24.18
N SER A 46 -2.69 -22.54 -24.35
CA SER A 46 -3.78 -21.93 -23.57
C SER A 46 -3.66 -22.14 -22.06
N ASP A 47 -2.96 -23.19 -21.62
CA ASP A 47 -2.74 -23.51 -20.21
C ASP A 47 -1.66 -22.64 -19.55
N LEU A 48 -0.97 -21.78 -20.30
CA LEU A 48 0.08 -20.87 -19.83
C LEU A 48 -0.43 -19.44 -19.60
N CYS A 49 -1.74 -19.22 -19.61
CA CYS A 49 -2.33 -17.95 -19.20
C CYS A 49 -3.70 -18.18 -18.58
N GLY A 50 -4.16 -17.23 -17.76
CA GLY A 50 -5.47 -17.36 -17.14
C GLY A 50 -5.76 -16.27 -16.12
N THR A 51 -6.79 -16.52 -15.33
CA THR A 51 -7.15 -15.70 -14.18
C THR A 51 -7.09 -16.54 -12.92
N TYR A 52 -6.85 -15.90 -11.79
CA TYR A 52 -6.93 -16.47 -10.46
C TYR A 52 -7.85 -15.59 -9.60
N PRO A 53 -9.02 -16.09 -9.17
CA PRO A 53 -10.00 -15.28 -8.46
C PRO A 53 -9.45 -14.85 -7.09
N ILE A 54 -9.87 -13.65 -6.65
CA ILE A 54 -9.64 -13.18 -5.30
C ILE A 54 -10.71 -13.78 -4.40
N ASP A 55 -10.28 -14.48 -3.34
CA ASP A 55 -11.19 -15.13 -2.40
C ASP A 55 -12.09 -14.11 -1.69
N ASN A 56 -13.39 -14.41 -1.63
CA ASN A 56 -14.42 -13.58 -0.98
C ASN A 56 -14.43 -12.12 -1.45
N ASP A 57 -14.06 -11.87 -2.71
CA ASP A 57 -14.06 -10.52 -3.26
C ASP A 57 -15.47 -10.05 -3.64
N PRO A 58 -15.95 -8.90 -3.12
CA PRO A 58 -17.30 -8.40 -3.42
C PRO A 58 -17.49 -8.00 -4.90
N HIS A 59 -16.39 -7.81 -5.63
CA HIS A 59 -16.39 -7.41 -7.03
C HIS A 59 -15.99 -8.56 -7.97
N GLN A 60 -15.77 -9.77 -7.44
CA GLN A 60 -15.37 -10.96 -8.22
C GLN A 60 -14.12 -10.71 -9.09
N ARG A 61 -13.21 -9.87 -8.59
CA ARG A 61 -11.96 -9.52 -9.27
C ARG A 61 -10.97 -10.68 -9.27
N SER A 62 -10.02 -10.64 -10.20
CA SER A 62 -9.05 -11.71 -10.42
C SER A 62 -7.67 -11.17 -10.77
N VAL A 63 -6.64 -11.91 -10.37
CA VAL A 63 -5.29 -11.73 -10.90
C VAL A 63 -5.24 -12.33 -12.31
N VAL A 64 -4.87 -11.53 -13.32
CA VAL A 64 -4.61 -12.03 -14.69
C VAL A 64 -3.13 -12.40 -14.79
N TRP A 65 -2.82 -13.57 -15.31
CA TRP A 65 -1.43 -14.04 -15.41
C TRP A 65 -1.10 -14.68 -16.75
N SER A 66 0.17 -14.65 -17.11
CA SER A 66 0.72 -15.36 -18.26
C SER A 66 2.15 -15.82 -18.03
N LEU A 67 2.50 -17.00 -18.54
CA LEU A 67 3.83 -17.60 -18.42
C LEU A 67 4.40 -17.88 -19.82
N VAL A 68 5.55 -17.28 -20.11
CA VAL A 68 6.33 -17.57 -21.31
C VAL A 68 7.50 -18.46 -20.94
N ASN A 69 7.55 -19.65 -21.53
CA ASN A 69 8.62 -20.60 -21.30
C ASN A 69 9.77 -20.40 -22.29
N GLY A 70 10.98 -20.32 -21.77
CA GLY A 70 12.24 -20.44 -22.51
C GLY A 70 13.02 -21.66 -22.04
N LYS A 71 14.33 -21.53 -21.82
CA LYS A 71 15.22 -22.63 -21.40
C LYS A 71 15.50 -22.65 -19.89
N GLY A 72 15.26 -23.78 -19.25
CA GLY A 72 15.56 -23.95 -17.81
C GLY A 72 14.43 -23.45 -16.91
N ASN A 73 14.71 -23.29 -15.62
CA ASN A 73 13.71 -23.00 -14.59
C ASN A 73 13.75 -21.56 -14.05
N LYS A 74 14.87 -20.84 -14.25
CA LYS A 74 15.04 -19.45 -13.82
C LYS A 74 13.94 -18.59 -14.40
N THR A 75 13.28 -17.80 -13.57
CA THR A 75 12.06 -17.08 -13.96
C THR A 75 12.11 -15.65 -13.43
N ILE A 76 11.90 -14.68 -14.32
CA ILE A 76 11.66 -13.29 -13.95
C ILE A 76 10.15 -13.08 -13.84
N VAL A 77 9.72 -12.41 -12.77
CA VAL A 77 8.34 -12.05 -12.52
C VAL A 77 8.16 -10.57 -12.86
N MET A 78 7.27 -10.25 -13.79
CA MET A 78 6.83 -8.88 -14.05
C MET A 78 5.48 -8.66 -13.39
N ILE A 79 5.35 -7.57 -12.64
CA ILE A 79 4.11 -7.19 -11.97
C ILE A 79 3.67 -5.79 -12.36
N HIS A 80 2.37 -5.58 -12.47
CA HIS A 80 1.73 -4.28 -12.54
C HIS A 80 0.31 -4.38 -12.00
N HIS A 81 -0.22 -3.26 -11.53
CA HIS A 81 -1.65 -3.16 -11.26
C HIS A 81 -2.40 -2.60 -12.47
N HIS A 82 -3.67 -2.98 -12.62
CA HIS A 82 -4.52 -2.56 -13.75
C HIS A 82 -5.70 -1.68 -13.34
N ASP A 83 -5.94 -1.54 -12.04
CA ASP A 83 -6.84 -0.54 -11.50
C ASP A 83 -6.22 0.86 -11.61
N ALA A 84 -7.07 1.87 -11.47
CA ALA A 84 -6.66 3.26 -11.34
C ALA A 84 -7.67 3.96 -10.45
N ILE A 85 -7.31 5.08 -9.83
CA ILE A 85 -8.29 5.86 -9.08
C ILE A 85 -9.37 6.45 -10.01
N ASP A 86 -10.52 6.82 -9.43
CA ASP A 86 -11.65 7.34 -10.18
C ASP A 86 -11.35 8.64 -10.96
N ILE A 87 -12.29 9.00 -11.83
CA ILE A 87 -12.22 10.19 -12.68
C ILE A 87 -13.07 11.36 -12.15
N GLU A 88 -13.56 11.30 -10.91
CA GLU A 88 -14.55 12.25 -10.39
C GLU A 88 -14.03 13.69 -10.40
N GLU A 89 -12.73 13.87 -10.08
CA GLU A 89 -12.05 15.16 -10.06
C GLU A 89 -11.97 15.87 -11.43
N TYR A 90 -12.15 15.15 -12.54
CA TYR A 90 -12.13 15.74 -13.88
C TYR A 90 -13.33 16.66 -14.15
N GLY A 91 -14.41 16.54 -13.35
CA GLY A 91 -15.60 17.38 -13.44
C GLY A 91 -16.23 17.35 -14.84
N THR A 92 -16.23 18.49 -15.54
CA THR A 92 -16.80 18.58 -16.90
C THR A 92 -16.01 17.82 -17.97
N LEU A 93 -14.79 17.34 -17.65
CA LEU A 93 -13.94 16.59 -18.59
C LEU A 93 -14.00 15.07 -18.38
N LYS A 94 -14.86 14.57 -17.49
CA LYS A 94 -14.97 13.12 -17.18
C LYS A 94 -15.10 12.25 -18.41
N SER A 95 -15.95 12.61 -19.36
CA SER A 95 -16.21 11.81 -20.58
C SER A 95 -14.99 11.65 -21.48
N ILE A 96 -13.94 12.45 -21.27
CA ILE A 96 -12.70 12.44 -22.05
C ILE A 96 -11.46 12.19 -21.17
N ALA A 97 -11.62 11.92 -19.87
CA ALA A 97 -10.51 11.72 -18.93
C ALA A 97 -9.60 10.54 -19.31
N LEU A 98 -10.16 9.57 -20.03
CA LEU A 98 -9.52 8.34 -20.51
C LEU A 98 -9.19 8.39 -22.01
N ARG A 99 -9.24 9.58 -22.62
CA ARG A 99 -9.04 9.80 -24.06
C ARG A 99 -7.99 10.87 -24.28
N PRO A 100 -6.70 10.50 -24.31
CA PRO A 100 -5.58 11.46 -24.32
C PRO A 100 -5.69 12.54 -25.40
N ASP A 101 -6.04 12.16 -26.62
CA ASP A 101 -6.15 13.10 -27.76
C ASP A 101 -7.25 14.15 -27.54
N GLU A 102 -8.41 13.74 -27.03
CA GLU A 102 -9.52 14.65 -26.73
C GLU A 102 -9.18 15.55 -25.52
N LEU A 103 -8.53 14.98 -24.52
CA LEU A 103 -8.13 15.68 -23.30
C LEU A 103 -7.07 16.77 -23.60
N GLU A 104 -6.11 16.48 -24.47
CA GLU A 104 -5.10 17.44 -24.92
C GLU A 104 -5.76 18.69 -25.56
N VAL A 105 -6.75 18.48 -26.44
CA VAL A 105 -7.52 19.56 -27.08
C VAL A 105 -8.31 20.38 -26.06
N ALA A 106 -8.91 19.73 -25.07
CA ALA A 106 -9.64 20.41 -24.00
C ALA A 106 -8.69 21.25 -23.12
N PHE A 107 -7.52 20.69 -22.78
CA PHE A 107 -6.49 21.34 -21.97
C PHE A 107 -5.85 22.56 -22.64
N LYS A 108 -5.79 22.60 -23.97
CA LYS A 108 -5.39 23.82 -24.71
C LYS A 108 -6.27 25.04 -24.39
N LYS A 109 -7.54 24.82 -24.00
CA LYS A 109 -8.51 25.89 -23.69
C LYS A 109 -8.65 26.20 -22.20
N ARG A 110 -8.02 25.41 -21.32
CA ARG A 110 -8.16 25.51 -19.86
C ARG A 110 -6.96 26.21 -19.23
N HIS A 111 -7.16 26.89 -18.10
CA HIS A 111 -6.02 27.32 -17.29
C HIS A 111 -5.39 26.09 -16.62
N LEU A 112 -4.07 25.93 -16.77
CA LEU A 112 -3.30 24.83 -16.20
C LEU A 112 -2.13 25.39 -15.39
N PRO A 113 -1.66 24.66 -14.35
CA PRO A 113 -0.39 24.96 -13.71
C PRO A 113 0.74 25.10 -14.74
N LEU A 114 1.71 25.99 -14.47
CA LEU A 114 2.77 26.35 -15.42
C LEU A 114 3.51 25.12 -15.98
N GLN A 115 3.81 24.13 -15.13
CA GLN A 115 4.53 22.94 -15.57
C GLN A 115 3.67 22.05 -16.47
N ALA A 116 2.40 21.83 -16.14
CA ALA A 116 1.47 21.07 -16.98
C ALA A 116 1.24 21.76 -18.34
N ARG A 117 1.17 23.10 -18.36
CA ARG A 117 1.12 23.88 -19.61
C ARG A 117 2.34 23.64 -20.49
N LYS A 118 3.55 23.71 -19.93
CA LYS A 118 4.80 23.45 -20.67
C LYS A 118 4.85 22.03 -21.23
N ASP A 119 4.45 21.05 -20.43
CA ASP A 119 4.45 19.64 -20.81
C ASP A 119 3.40 19.37 -21.91
N LEU A 120 2.24 20.03 -21.86
CA LEU A 120 1.23 19.98 -22.92
C LEU A 120 1.73 20.60 -24.22
N ASP A 121 2.32 21.79 -24.15
CA ASP A 121 2.76 22.54 -25.34
C ASP A 121 3.98 21.89 -26.00
N SER A 122 4.76 21.05 -25.29
CA SER A 122 5.89 20.32 -25.88
C SER A 122 5.47 19.16 -26.79
N GLY A 123 4.27 18.59 -26.57
CA GLY A 123 3.80 17.40 -27.28
C GLY A 123 4.53 16.11 -26.93
N GLU A 124 5.37 16.12 -25.88
CA GLU A 124 6.16 14.95 -25.45
C GLU A 124 5.45 14.10 -24.39
N TRP A 125 4.29 14.54 -23.92
CA TRP A 125 3.57 13.97 -22.78
C TRP A 125 2.18 13.50 -23.19
N THR A 126 1.81 12.29 -22.75
CA THR A 126 0.46 11.76 -22.89
C THR A 126 -0.31 12.04 -21.60
N PHE A 127 -1.39 12.82 -21.68
CA PHE A 127 -2.24 13.18 -20.54
C PHE A 127 -3.43 12.21 -20.40
N GLY A 128 -3.87 11.98 -19.16
CA GLY A 128 -5.08 11.21 -18.86
C GLY A 128 -4.96 10.42 -17.57
N ARG A 129 -6.11 10.02 -17.01
CA ARG A 129 -6.14 9.16 -15.83
C ARG A 129 -5.55 7.78 -16.16
N GLY A 130 -4.67 7.29 -15.29
CA GLY A 130 -4.00 6.00 -15.41
C GLY A 130 -2.91 5.98 -16.47
N THR A 131 -2.56 7.14 -17.06
CA THR A 131 -1.46 7.22 -18.03
C THR A 131 -0.11 7.02 -17.35
N ALA A 132 0.10 7.66 -16.20
CA ALA A 132 1.29 7.45 -15.40
C ALA A 132 1.15 6.21 -14.52
N ASP A 133 -0.03 6.03 -13.92
CA ASP A 133 -0.24 5.13 -12.78
C ASP A 133 -1.37 4.11 -13.00
N MET A 134 -1.07 2.89 -13.46
CA MET A 134 0.19 2.51 -14.11
C MET A 134 -0.02 1.84 -15.47
N LYS A 135 -1.12 2.16 -16.18
CA LYS A 135 -1.48 1.46 -17.44
C LYS A 135 -0.43 1.58 -18.55
N SER A 136 0.44 2.59 -18.49
CA SER A 136 1.60 2.66 -19.37
C SER A 136 2.61 1.57 -19.06
N GLY A 137 2.98 1.38 -17.79
CA GLY A 137 3.77 0.25 -17.30
C GLY A 137 3.13 -1.12 -17.63
N ALA A 138 1.83 -1.26 -17.43
CA ALA A 138 1.08 -2.46 -17.80
C ALA A 138 1.20 -2.80 -19.29
N ALA A 139 1.01 -1.80 -20.17
CA ALA A 139 1.15 -1.98 -21.61
C ALA A 139 2.57 -2.40 -22.02
N ILE A 140 3.59 -1.83 -21.37
CA ILE A 140 5.00 -2.18 -21.61
C ILE A 140 5.22 -3.66 -21.26
N GLN A 141 4.86 -4.08 -20.06
CA GLN A 141 5.09 -5.45 -19.60
C GLN A 141 4.30 -6.49 -20.40
N LEU A 142 3.05 -6.21 -20.76
CA LEU A 142 2.24 -7.08 -21.59
C LEU A 142 2.87 -7.28 -22.98
N VAL A 143 3.34 -6.20 -23.61
CA VAL A 143 4.04 -6.30 -24.90
C VAL A 143 5.37 -7.02 -24.77
N LEU A 144 6.12 -6.81 -23.68
CA LEU A 144 7.37 -7.54 -23.45
C LEU A 144 7.12 -9.04 -23.27
N SER A 145 6.08 -9.42 -22.52
CA SER A 145 5.68 -10.84 -22.40
C SER A 145 5.37 -11.43 -23.78
N ALA A 146 4.55 -10.76 -24.59
CA ALA A 146 4.30 -11.20 -25.97
C ALA A 146 5.57 -11.25 -26.83
N HIS A 147 6.50 -10.31 -26.65
CA HIS A 147 7.76 -10.28 -27.40
C HIS A 147 8.67 -11.45 -27.06
N PHE A 148 8.87 -11.76 -25.77
CA PHE A 148 9.64 -12.93 -25.35
C PHE A 148 9.02 -14.24 -25.85
N SER A 149 7.70 -14.28 -26.05
CA SER A 149 7.03 -15.44 -26.64
C SER A 149 7.37 -15.68 -28.12
N GLU A 150 7.85 -14.64 -28.82
CA GLU A 150 8.34 -14.69 -30.20
C GLU A 150 9.86 -14.97 -30.26
N GLU A 151 10.60 -14.72 -29.18
CA GLU A 151 12.03 -14.97 -29.10
C GLU A 151 12.32 -16.46 -28.97
N LYS A 152 13.03 -17.00 -29.96
CA LYS A 152 13.43 -18.40 -29.93
C LYS A 152 14.58 -18.58 -28.95
N ASP A 153 14.47 -19.63 -28.13
CA ASP A 153 15.59 -20.19 -27.37
C ASP A 153 16.20 -19.28 -26.29
N PHE A 154 15.48 -18.24 -25.82
CA PHE A 154 15.97 -17.41 -24.71
C PHE A 154 16.08 -18.21 -23.41
N SER A 155 17.02 -17.82 -22.56
CA SER A 155 17.28 -18.44 -21.25
C SER A 155 16.23 -18.05 -20.23
N GLY A 156 15.72 -19.01 -19.47
CA GLY A 156 14.72 -18.85 -18.40
C GLY A 156 13.29 -18.66 -18.89
N ASN A 157 12.44 -18.12 -18.02
CA ASN A 157 11.00 -17.95 -18.23
C ASN A 157 10.56 -16.55 -17.77
N ILE A 158 9.42 -16.09 -18.29
CA ILE A 158 8.81 -14.81 -17.90
C ILE A 158 7.41 -15.08 -17.37
N LEU A 159 7.18 -14.79 -16.08
CA LEU A 159 5.85 -14.78 -15.48
C LEU A 159 5.37 -13.34 -15.41
N LEU A 160 4.20 -13.03 -15.95
CA LEU A 160 3.53 -11.75 -15.80
C LEU A 160 2.31 -11.90 -14.89
N LEU A 161 2.15 -10.97 -13.96
CA LEU A 161 1.00 -10.84 -13.07
C LEU A 161 0.42 -9.43 -13.21
N SER A 162 -0.85 -9.35 -13.59
CA SER A 162 -1.63 -8.12 -13.63
C SER A 162 -2.67 -8.19 -12.51
N VAL A 163 -2.56 -7.31 -11.52
CA VAL A 163 -3.33 -7.39 -10.28
C VAL A 163 -4.33 -6.24 -10.14
N PRO A 164 -5.52 -6.48 -9.55
CA PRO A 164 -6.44 -5.42 -9.16
C PRO A 164 -6.12 -4.87 -7.75
N ASP A 165 -6.81 -3.80 -7.39
CA ASP A 165 -6.95 -3.29 -6.01
C ASP A 165 -5.68 -2.75 -5.34
N GLU A 166 -4.63 -2.42 -6.10
CA GLU A 166 -3.38 -1.90 -5.53
C GLU A 166 -3.62 -0.60 -4.77
N GLU A 167 -4.41 0.30 -5.35
CA GLU A 167 -4.68 1.66 -4.86
C GLU A 167 -5.47 1.68 -3.55
N THR A 168 -5.94 0.52 -3.06
CA THR A 168 -6.62 0.41 -1.76
C THR A 168 -5.94 -0.57 -0.80
N LEU A 169 -6.05 -1.88 -1.05
CA LEU A 169 -5.71 -2.94 -0.10
C LEU A 169 -4.69 -3.94 -0.66
N SER A 170 -4.33 -3.83 -1.94
CA SER A 170 -3.54 -4.79 -2.71
C SER A 170 -4.11 -6.22 -2.65
N ARG A 171 -5.44 -6.38 -2.66
CA ARG A 171 -6.07 -7.72 -2.63
C ARG A 171 -5.57 -8.60 -3.77
N GLY A 172 -5.37 -8.03 -4.96
CA GLY A 172 -4.80 -8.72 -6.12
C GLY A 172 -3.42 -9.30 -5.84
N MET A 173 -2.48 -8.50 -5.36
CA MET A 173 -1.13 -8.99 -5.07
C MET A 173 -1.10 -9.96 -3.88
N LEU A 174 -1.93 -9.77 -2.86
CA LEU A 174 -2.06 -10.71 -1.75
C LEU A 174 -2.55 -12.10 -2.24
N SER A 175 -3.51 -12.14 -3.17
CA SER A 175 -3.95 -13.37 -3.84
C SER A 175 -2.92 -13.91 -4.84
N ALA A 176 -2.06 -13.07 -5.40
CA ALA A 176 -0.99 -13.49 -6.29
C ALA A 176 0.11 -14.31 -5.57
N ILE A 177 0.31 -14.13 -4.27
CA ILE A 177 1.30 -14.89 -3.47
C ILE A 177 1.05 -16.42 -3.51
N PRO A 178 -0.14 -16.95 -3.15
CA PRO A 178 -0.44 -18.37 -3.28
C PRO A 178 -0.49 -18.84 -4.74
N LEU A 179 -0.92 -17.99 -5.67
CA LEU A 179 -0.86 -18.28 -7.12
C LEU A 179 0.59 -18.52 -7.57
N MET A 180 1.51 -17.63 -7.23
CA MET A 180 2.94 -17.77 -7.54
C MET A 180 3.50 -19.07 -6.96
N THR A 181 3.15 -19.40 -5.72
CA THR A 181 3.60 -20.67 -5.11
C THR A 181 3.08 -21.88 -5.91
N SER A 182 1.81 -21.85 -6.32
CA SER A 182 1.18 -22.91 -7.11
C SER A 182 1.78 -23.03 -8.51
N LEU A 183 2.03 -21.92 -9.20
CA LEU A 183 2.67 -21.89 -10.52
C LEU A 183 4.12 -22.38 -10.44
N ARG A 184 4.86 -21.98 -9.40
CA ARG A 184 6.22 -22.45 -9.13
C ARG A 184 6.29 -23.96 -9.03
N GLU A 185 5.36 -24.56 -8.28
CA GLU A 185 5.29 -26.03 -8.14
C GLU A 185 4.83 -26.71 -9.43
N LYS A 186 3.78 -26.19 -10.08
CA LYS A 186 3.22 -26.78 -11.31
C LYS A 186 4.22 -26.80 -12.47
N TYR A 187 4.96 -25.71 -12.68
CA TYR A 187 5.88 -25.55 -13.80
C TYR A 187 7.35 -25.65 -13.40
N GLN A 188 7.64 -26.02 -12.14
CA GLN A 188 9.00 -26.21 -11.61
C GLN A 188 9.89 -24.95 -11.78
N LEU A 189 9.34 -23.79 -11.47
CA LEU A 189 10.00 -22.49 -11.67
C LEU A 189 10.93 -22.15 -10.50
N GLU A 190 11.93 -21.32 -10.77
CA GLU A 190 12.74 -20.64 -9.75
C GLU A 190 12.67 -19.14 -9.98
N TYR A 191 11.96 -18.42 -9.11
CA TYR A 191 11.84 -16.98 -9.25
C TYR A 191 13.10 -16.25 -8.79
N ILE A 192 13.64 -15.39 -9.65
CA ILE A 192 14.96 -14.77 -9.41
C ILE A 192 15.02 -13.26 -9.44
N LEU A 193 13.95 -12.59 -9.88
CA LEU A 193 13.82 -11.14 -9.91
C LEU A 193 12.34 -10.80 -10.08
N THR A 194 11.86 -9.79 -9.35
CA THR A 194 10.59 -9.12 -9.65
C THR A 194 10.84 -7.74 -10.25
N ILE A 195 10.18 -7.45 -11.37
CA ILE A 195 10.21 -6.15 -12.04
C ILE A 195 8.82 -5.53 -11.92
N ASN A 196 8.72 -4.39 -11.25
CA ASN A 196 7.56 -3.51 -11.28
C ASN A 196 7.82 -2.35 -12.24
N SER A 197 6.75 -1.77 -12.80
CA SER A 197 6.85 -0.69 -13.79
C SER A 197 6.07 0.56 -13.39
N GLU A 198 6.00 0.84 -12.09
CA GLU A 198 5.41 2.08 -11.56
C GLU A 198 6.18 3.29 -12.07
N PRO A 199 5.51 4.45 -12.22
CA PRO A 199 6.18 5.63 -12.69
C PRO A 199 7.22 6.12 -11.68
N TYR A 200 8.36 6.60 -12.18
CA TYR A 200 9.34 7.25 -11.32
C TYR A 200 9.05 8.74 -11.15
N PHE A 201 9.43 9.29 -9.99
CA PHE A 201 9.32 10.72 -9.71
C PHE A 201 10.67 11.39 -9.91
N ASN A 202 10.78 12.24 -10.94
CA ASN A 202 12.05 12.89 -11.21
C ASN A 202 12.17 14.26 -10.53
N HIS A 203 12.96 14.30 -9.46
CA HIS A 203 13.42 15.55 -8.84
C HIS A 203 14.90 15.87 -9.16
N THR A 204 15.60 14.98 -9.87
CA THR A 204 17.03 15.09 -10.16
C THR A 204 17.27 15.62 -11.57
N LYS A 205 17.89 16.79 -11.67
CA LYS A 205 18.12 17.42 -12.98
C LYS A 205 19.07 16.60 -13.83
N GLY A 206 18.61 16.20 -15.02
CA GLY A 206 19.45 15.56 -16.05
C GLY A 206 19.67 14.06 -15.86
N LYS A 207 18.99 13.42 -14.90
CA LYS A 207 18.98 11.97 -14.74
C LYS A 207 17.55 11.43 -14.70
N ALA A 208 17.36 10.16 -15.00
CA ALA A 208 16.15 9.42 -14.68
C ALA A 208 16.37 8.61 -13.40
N ILE A 209 15.30 8.10 -12.78
CA ILE A 209 15.38 7.36 -11.52
C ILE A 209 14.74 5.99 -11.71
N PHE A 210 15.31 4.98 -11.05
CA PHE A 210 14.67 3.69 -10.80
C PHE A 210 14.93 3.30 -9.34
N TYR A 211 14.19 2.33 -8.83
CA TYR A 211 14.26 1.96 -7.41
C TYR A 211 14.60 0.49 -7.23
N GLU A 212 15.36 0.18 -6.17
CA GLU A 212 15.77 -1.18 -5.79
C GLU A 212 15.01 -1.70 -4.56
N GLY A 213 13.86 -1.09 -4.29
CA GLY A 213 13.02 -1.35 -3.13
C GLY A 213 11.74 -0.53 -3.14
N SER A 214 10.90 -0.76 -2.14
CA SER A 214 9.66 -0.03 -1.89
C SER A 214 9.54 0.28 -0.40
N VAL A 215 9.05 1.47 -0.10
CA VAL A 215 8.76 1.87 1.27
C VAL A 215 7.69 0.95 1.86
N GLY A 216 7.84 0.60 3.13
CA GLY A 216 6.79 -0.10 3.87
C GLY A 216 5.79 0.89 4.46
N LYS A 217 4.57 0.43 4.73
CA LYS A 217 3.49 1.20 5.35
C LYS A 217 2.85 0.38 6.46
N ILE A 218 2.71 1.00 7.61
CA ILE A 218 1.91 0.49 8.72
C ILE A 218 0.94 1.57 9.19
N MET A 219 -0.24 1.16 9.69
CA MET A 219 -1.27 2.08 10.15
C MET A 219 -1.63 1.81 11.62
N PRO A 220 -1.00 2.53 12.56
CA PRO A 220 -1.39 2.49 13.96
C PRO A 220 -2.79 3.06 14.18
N VAL A 221 -3.58 2.37 15.01
CA VAL A 221 -4.85 2.87 15.55
C VAL A 221 -4.67 3.08 17.05
N LEU A 222 -4.96 4.30 17.51
CA LEU A 222 -4.92 4.68 18.91
C LEU A 222 -6.35 4.95 19.38
N TYR A 223 -6.84 4.10 20.29
CA TYR A 223 -8.15 4.26 20.91
C TYR A 223 -7.96 4.71 22.37
N VAL A 224 -8.58 5.81 22.75
CA VAL A 224 -8.53 6.35 24.10
C VAL A 224 -9.91 6.22 24.73
N LYS A 225 -10.01 5.40 25.77
CA LYS A 225 -11.15 5.37 26.68
C LYS A 225 -10.98 6.46 27.75
N GLY A 226 -12.01 7.28 27.91
CA GLY A 226 -12.07 8.32 28.93
C GLY A 226 -12.80 7.89 30.19
N VAL A 227 -13.13 8.89 31.02
CA VAL A 227 -14.10 8.76 32.12
C VAL A 227 -15.18 9.80 31.90
N LYS A 228 -16.42 9.33 31.75
CA LYS A 228 -17.57 10.20 31.50
C LYS A 228 -17.88 11.02 32.74
N SER A 229 -18.09 12.31 32.55
CA SER A 229 -18.62 13.21 33.57
C SER A 229 -19.50 14.29 32.95
N HIS A 230 -20.40 14.85 33.74
CA HIS A 230 -21.16 16.03 33.35
C HIS A 230 -20.22 17.23 33.14
N ILE A 231 -20.51 18.10 32.18
CA ILE A 231 -19.61 19.23 31.84
C ILE A 231 -19.43 20.23 33.00
N GLY A 232 -20.40 20.29 33.93
CA GLY A 232 -20.31 21.10 35.15
C GLY A 232 -19.38 20.51 36.22
N GLU A 233 -18.95 19.25 36.07
CA GLU A 233 -18.04 18.56 36.97
C GLU A 233 -16.88 17.94 36.16
N PRO A 234 -16.10 18.75 35.42
CA PRO A 234 -15.11 18.23 34.47
C PRO A 234 -14.01 17.43 35.15
N PHE A 235 -13.75 17.67 36.44
CA PHE A 235 -12.73 17.00 37.24
C PHE A 235 -13.18 15.63 37.81
N ASN A 236 -14.46 15.28 37.67
CA ASN A 236 -14.96 13.91 37.94
C ASN A 236 -14.78 12.97 36.75
N GLY A 237 -14.26 13.47 35.62
CA GLY A 237 -14.02 12.69 34.42
C GLY A 237 -12.65 12.92 33.82
N PHE A 238 -12.38 12.27 32.70
CA PHE A 238 -11.10 12.35 32.00
C PHE A 238 -11.35 12.36 30.49
N ASN A 239 -11.05 13.49 29.85
CA ASN A 239 -11.45 13.71 28.47
C ASN A 239 -10.52 12.98 27.49
N PRO A 240 -11.02 11.96 26.75
CA PRO A 240 -10.19 11.17 25.84
C PRO A 240 -9.71 11.99 24.63
N SER A 241 -10.46 13.00 24.21
CA SER A 241 -10.07 13.88 23.10
C SER A 241 -8.83 14.69 23.42
N LEU A 242 -8.64 15.11 24.69
CA LEU A 242 -7.45 15.84 25.11
C LEU A 242 -6.19 14.96 25.02
N VAL A 243 -6.30 13.72 25.52
CA VAL A 243 -5.22 12.73 25.48
C VAL A 243 -4.83 12.42 24.03
N LEU A 244 -5.82 12.18 23.16
CA LEU A 244 -5.59 11.85 21.77
C LEU A 244 -4.98 13.04 20.99
N ALA A 245 -5.41 14.27 21.27
CA ALA A 245 -4.83 15.47 20.68
C ALA A 245 -3.36 15.66 21.09
N ASP A 246 -2.99 15.37 22.34
CA ASP A 246 -1.58 15.42 22.77
C ASP A 246 -0.73 14.31 22.11
N LEU A 247 -1.31 13.11 21.94
CA LEU A 247 -0.69 12.02 21.17
C LEU A 247 -0.42 12.42 19.72
N GLN A 248 -1.42 13.01 19.05
CA GLN A 248 -1.27 13.55 17.70
C GLN A 248 -0.16 14.58 17.66
N ARG A 249 -0.21 15.60 18.54
CA ARG A 249 0.81 16.67 18.60
C ARG A 249 2.24 16.13 18.76
N LYS A 250 2.42 15.01 19.47
CA LYS A 250 3.72 14.37 19.69
C LYS A 250 4.20 13.50 18.52
N THR A 251 3.32 13.14 17.58
CA THR A 251 3.60 12.18 16.50
C THR A 251 3.53 12.82 15.11
N GLU A 252 2.57 13.71 14.89
CA GLU A 252 2.39 14.50 13.67
C GLU A 252 3.66 15.30 13.35
N LEU A 253 4.17 15.14 12.12
CA LEU A 253 5.38 15.82 11.63
C LEU A 253 6.63 15.61 12.51
N ASN A 254 6.65 14.58 13.34
CA ASN A 254 7.78 14.31 14.23
C ASN A 254 8.91 13.58 13.49
N VAL A 255 9.98 14.32 13.19
CA VAL A 255 11.18 13.80 12.50
C VAL A 255 11.90 12.67 13.25
N GLN A 256 11.71 12.54 14.57
CA GLN A 256 12.28 11.42 15.34
C GLN A 256 11.60 10.09 15.01
N LEU A 257 10.41 10.15 14.39
CA LEU A 257 9.67 8.98 13.93
C LEU A 257 9.93 8.67 12.45
N CYS A 258 10.68 9.51 11.71
CA CYS A 258 11.19 9.14 10.40
C CYS A 258 12.07 7.90 10.50
N ASP A 259 12.08 7.08 9.47
CA ASP A 259 12.99 5.96 9.33
C ASP A 259 14.09 6.35 8.34
N VAL A 260 15.35 6.18 8.73
CA VAL A 260 16.51 6.68 7.99
C VAL A 260 17.35 5.48 7.58
N HIS A 261 17.65 5.40 6.28
CA HIS A 261 18.57 4.43 5.72
C HIS A 261 19.54 5.17 4.80
N ASP A 262 20.84 5.07 5.09
CA ASP A 262 21.91 5.84 4.45
C ASP A 262 21.65 7.36 4.38
N HIS A 263 21.32 7.86 3.19
CA HIS A 263 21.08 9.28 2.90
C HIS A 263 19.61 9.58 2.62
N GLU A 264 18.73 8.58 2.72
CA GLU A 264 17.29 8.68 2.51
C GLU A 264 16.55 8.62 3.85
N ALA A 265 15.38 9.27 3.91
CA ALA A 265 14.50 9.20 5.06
C ALA A 265 13.03 9.15 4.63
N THR A 266 12.22 8.39 5.36
CA THR A 266 10.77 8.46 5.22
C THR A 266 10.25 9.82 5.71
N PRO A 267 9.14 10.35 5.15
CA PRO A 267 8.48 11.52 5.71
C PRO A 267 7.99 11.20 7.13
N PRO A 268 7.86 12.23 7.98
CA PRO A 268 7.31 12.02 9.31
C PRO A 268 5.84 11.56 9.23
N PRO A 269 5.31 10.92 10.29
CA PRO A 269 3.92 10.47 10.31
C PRO A 269 2.92 11.60 10.11
N VAL A 270 1.83 11.29 9.41
CA VAL A 270 0.71 12.21 9.16
C VAL A 270 -0.61 11.53 9.52
N TRP A 271 -1.36 12.18 10.39
CA TRP A 271 -2.69 11.73 10.80
C TRP A 271 -3.71 12.00 9.72
N VAL A 272 -4.51 10.98 9.45
CA VAL A 272 -5.59 11.02 8.45
C VAL A 272 -6.97 11.08 9.12
N ASN A 273 -7.05 10.79 10.43
CA ASN A 273 -8.30 10.76 11.17
C ASN A 273 -8.07 10.99 12.67
N LEU A 274 -8.90 11.84 13.27
CA LEU A 274 -8.95 12.10 14.70
C LEU A 274 -10.40 12.42 15.09
N LYS A 275 -11.06 11.56 15.86
CA LYS A 275 -12.50 11.67 16.15
C LYS A 275 -12.83 11.25 17.57
N ASP A 276 -13.79 11.92 18.21
CA ASP A 276 -14.44 11.37 19.41
C ASP A 276 -15.47 10.29 19.03
N ARG A 277 -15.86 9.47 20.01
CA ARG A 277 -16.84 8.37 19.84
C ARG A 277 -18.21 8.70 20.45
N LYS A 278 -18.55 9.99 20.58
CA LYS A 278 -19.80 10.43 21.19
C LYS A 278 -20.98 10.18 20.25
N LYS A 279 -22.07 9.62 20.78
CA LYS A 279 -23.26 9.26 19.98
C LYS A 279 -24.33 10.34 19.91
N ALA A 280 -24.67 11.02 21.02
CA ALA A 280 -25.80 11.97 21.03
C ALA A 280 -25.78 13.08 22.11
N TYR A 281 -25.48 12.78 23.39
CA TYR A 281 -25.71 13.73 24.48
C TYR A 281 -24.61 14.79 24.63
N ASP A 282 -24.90 16.08 24.41
CA ASP A 282 -23.86 17.11 24.28
C ASP A 282 -23.22 17.60 25.58
N ALA A 283 -23.89 17.54 26.74
CA ALA A 283 -23.39 18.12 28.00
C ALA A 283 -22.60 17.12 28.87
N SER A 284 -21.80 16.25 28.26
CA SER A 284 -20.85 15.38 28.95
C SER A 284 -19.52 15.24 28.21
N ILE A 285 -18.48 14.88 28.96
CA ILE A 285 -17.21 14.39 28.43
C ILE A 285 -17.48 13.14 27.56
N PRO A 286 -16.83 12.99 26.38
CA PRO A 286 -16.94 11.79 25.56
C PRO A 286 -16.45 10.54 26.29
N GLU A 287 -17.04 9.39 26.00
CA GLU A 287 -16.62 8.10 26.58
C GLU A 287 -15.31 7.60 25.96
N ALA A 288 -15.07 7.93 24.69
CA ALA A 288 -13.84 7.58 23.99
C ALA A 288 -13.51 8.55 22.85
N ALA A 289 -12.27 8.45 22.37
CA ALA A 289 -11.80 9.06 21.15
C ALA A 289 -10.84 8.10 20.43
N THR A 290 -10.77 8.16 19.11
CA THR A 290 -9.88 7.33 18.31
C THR A 290 -9.26 8.13 17.17
N GLY A 291 -8.11 7.67 16.71
CA GLY A 291 -7.59 8.10 15.43
C GLY A 291 -6.44 7.22 14.97
N TYR A 292 -6.00 7.48 13.74
CA TYR A 292 -5.01 6.68 13.07
C TYR A 292 -4.21 7.52 12.08
N PHE A 293 -3.03 7.03 11.76
CA PHE A 293 -2.08 7.72 10.90
C PHE A 293 -1.28 6.72 10.06
N ASN A 294 -0.77 7.16 8.92
CA ASN A 294 0.14 6.35 8.12
C ASN A 294 1.56 6.54 8.64
N TRP A 295 2.28 5.44 8.83
CA TRP A 295 3.68 5.46 9.22
C TRP A 295 4.51 4.65 8.23
N LEU A 296 5.39 5.34 7.51
CA LEU A 296 6.26 4.74 6.51
C LEU A 296 7.56 4.21 7.14
N THR A 297 8.06 3.10 6.60
CA THR A 297 9.24 2.38 7.11
C THR A 297 10.21 2.00 5.99
N PHE A 298 11.50 1.99 6.31
CA PHE A 298 12.59 1.44 5.49
C PHE A 298 13.21 0.21 6.14
N THR A 299 13.37 0.24 7.46
CA THR A 299 14.03 -0.82 8.26
C THR A 299 13.34 -1.11 9.58
N ARG A 300 12.48 -0.20 10.04
CA ARG A 300 11.84 -0.30 11.35
C ARG A 300 10.84 -1.45 11.38
N SER A 301 11.10 -2.40 12.26
CA SER A 301 10.24 -3.58 12.40
C SER A 301 8.91 -3.27 13.10
N PRO A 302 7.83 -4.02 12.80
CA PRO A 302 6.53 -3.90 13.47
C PRO A 302 6.60 -3.96 15.00
N LYS A 303 7.45 -4.84 15.55
CA LYS A 303 7.64 -4.95 17.01
C LYS A 303 8.16 -3.64 17.61
N LYS A 304 9.15 -3.03 16.97
CA LYS A 304 9.75 -1.75 17.42
C LYS A 304 8.75 -0.59 17.29
N ILE A 305 7.86 -0.64 16.31
CA ILE A 305 6.76 0.33 16.14
C ILE A 305 5.79 0.22 17.33
N MET A 306 5.32 -0.99 17.65
CA MET A 306 4.45 -1.22 18.80
C MET A 306 5.08 -0.75 20.11
N ASP A 307 6.35 -1.08 20.36
CA ASP A 307 7.07 -0.65 21.56
C ASP A 307 7.15 0.88 21.66
N THR A 308 7.40 1.55 20.53
CA THR A 308 7.46 3.02 20.44
C THR A 308 6.11 3.64 20.75
N LEU A 309 5.02 3.11 20.17
CA LEU A 309 3.65 3.59 20.40
C LEU A 309 3.21 3.39 21.85
N VAL A 310 3.51 2.25 22.45
CA VAL A 310 3.23 1.98 23.87
C VAL A 310 3.99 2.96 24.77
N SER A 311 5.27 3.22 24.48
CA SER A 311 6.09 4.19 25.22
C SER A 311 5.54 5.62 25.10
N LEU A 312 5.19 6.06 23.89
CA LEU A 312 4.57 7.36 23.64
C LEU A 312 3.21 7.50 24.32
N SER A 313 2.40 6.44 24.31
CA SER A 313 1.11 6.39 25.00
C SER A 313 1.28 6.53 26.50
N LYS A 314 2.22 5.79 27.12
CA LYS A 314 2.51 5.90 28.56
C LYS A 314 2.95 7.31 28.95
N ARG A 315 3.83 7.92 28.14
CA ARG A 315 4.27 9.30 28.35
C ARG A 315 3.10 10.28 28.25
N THR A 316 2.25 10.11 27.25
CA THR A 316 1.09 11.00 27.01
C THR A 316 0.03 10.88 28.09
N SER A 317 -0.26 9.66 28.55
CA SER A 317 -1.13 9.45 29.71
C SER A 317 -0.63 10.19 30.94
N ARG A 318 0.68 10.12 31.23
CA ARG A 318 1.28 10.82 32.36
C ARG A 318 1.22 12.35 32.20
N ASP A 319 1.65 12.86 31.05
CA ASP A 319 1.70 14.32 30.81
C ASP A 319 0.28 14.93 30.85
N THR A 320 -0.73 14.21 30.33
CA THR A 320 -2.12 14.64 30.39
C THR A 320 -2.69 14.58 31.80
N LEU A 321 -2.31 13.57 32.60
CA LEU A 321 -2.71 13.50 34.00
C LEU A 321 -2.11 14.64 34.84
N ILE A 322 -0.85 15.00 34.60
CA ILE A 322 -0.22 16.16 35.26
C ILE A 322 -0.97 17.44 34.90
N HIS A 323 -1.25 17.65 33.61
CA HIS A 323 -2.03 18.81 33.19
C HIS A 323 -3.42 18.85 33.83
N PHE A 324 -4.09 17.71 33.95
CA PHE A 324 -5.38 17.58 34.61
C PHE A 324 -5.30 17.90 36.11
N GLN A 325 -4.28 17.39 36.81
CA GLN A 325 -4.00 17.68 38.22
C GLN A 325 -3.78 19.18 38.43
N ASP A 326 -2.88 19.79 37.66
CA ASP A 326 -2.58 21.22 37.73
C ASP A 326 -3.85 22.06 37.49
N ALA A 327 -4.68 21.68 36.51
CA ALA A 327 -5.92 22.38 36.22
C ALA A 327 -6.95 22.26 37.36
N TYR A 328 -7.04 21.09 37.99
CA TYR A 328 -7.94 20.85 39.12
C TYR A 328 -7.54 21.65 40.35
N GLU A 329 -6.26 21.59 40.73
CA GLU A 329 -5.70 22.34 41.86
C GLU A 329 -5.92 23.85 41.69
N ASN A 330 -5.66 24.39 40.50
CA ASN A 330 -5.89 25.80 40.19
C ASN A 330 -7.38 26.20 40.29
N TYR A 331 -8.30 25.32 39.88
CA TYR A 331 -9.72 25.57 39.99
C TYR A 331 -10.19 25.55 41.45
N CYS A 332 -9.78 24.56 42.25
CA CYS A 332 -10.04 24.48 43.68
C CYS A 332 -9.54 25.73 44.42
N ASN A 333 -8.31 26.17 44.13
CA ASN A 333 -7.75 27.42 44.66
C ASN A 333 -8.60 28.66 44.30
N LEU A 334 -9.15 28.71 43.09
CA LEU A 334 -9.98 29.83 42.63
C LEU A 334 -11.30 29.93 43.41
N ILE A 335 -11.90 28.79 43.76
CA ILE A 335 -13.18 28.74 44.49
C ILE A 335 -13.02 28.61 46.01
N GLY A 336 -11.79 28.46 46.51
CA GLY A 336 -11.49 28.33 47.94
C GLY A 336 -11.80 26.95 48.51
N GLU A 337 -11.70 25.90 47.68
CA GLU A 337 -11.86 24.51 48.08
C GLU A 337 -10.51 23.77 48.07
N GLU A 338 -10.41 22.71 48.86
CA GLU A 338 -9.25 21.81 48.85
C GLU A 338 -9.45 20.73 47.77
N PRO A 339 -8.45 20.45 46.91
CA PRO A 339 -8.58 19.42 45.88
C PRO A 339 -8.64 18.01 46.50
N GLU A 340 -9.57 17.19 46.02
CA GLU A 340 -9.66 15.77 46.39
C GLU A 340 -8.62 14.91 45.63
N GLU A 341 -8.37 13.70 46.14
CA GLU A 341 -7.51 12.74 45.43
C GLU A 341 -8.19 12.23 44.16
N ILE A 342 -7.47 12.26 43.03
CA ILE A 342 -7.99 11.75 41.76
C ILE A 342 -8.20 10.24 41.86
N SER A 343 -9.44 9.79 41.63
CA SER A 343 -9.87 8.41 41.83
C SER A 343 -9.51 7.43 40.70
N PHE A 344 -8.83 7.90 39.65
CA PHE A 344 -8.49 7.08 38.49
C PHE A 344 -7.01 7.16 38.11
N THR A 345 -6.50 6.07 37.55
CA THR A 345 -5.13 5.98 37.02
C THR A 345 -5.19 5.55 35.55
N PRO A 346 -4.74 6.39 34.59
CA PRO A 346 -4.69 6.01 33.20
C PRO A 346 -3.79 4.80 32.94
N LYS A 347 -4.28 3.85 32.13
CA LYS A 347 -3.52 2.66 31.73
C LYS A 347 -3.23 2.64 30.23
N VAL A 348 -2.26 1.83 29.82
CA VAL A 348 -1.94 1.61 28.41
C VAL A 348 -1.94 0.11 28.14
N TYR A 349 -2.70 -0.29 27.12
CA TYR A 349 -2.84 -1.65 26.67
C TYR A 349 -2.46 -1.75 25.19
N THR A 350 -1.95 -2.90 24.77
CA THR A 350 -2.01 -3.28 23.37
C THR A 350 -3.31 -4.04 23.10
N PHE A 351 -3.68 -4.20 21.83
CA PHE A 351 -4.82 -5.04 21.48
C PHE A 351 -4.67 -6.49 22.00
N GLU A 352 -3.48 -7.08 21.87
CA GLU A 352 -3.17 -8.41 22.41
C GLU A 352 -3.53 -8.52 23.90
N MET A 353 -3.22 -7.48 24.68
CA MET A 353 -3.50 -7.48 26.12
C MET A 353 -5.00 -7.50 26.42
N ILE A 354 -5.80 -6.66 25.75
CA ILE A 354 -7.25 -6.63 26.01
C ILE A 354 -7.95 -7.88 25.45
N TYR A 355 -7.47 -8.43 24.34
CA TYR A 355 -7.98 -9.68 23.78
C TYR A 355 -7.76 -10.83 24.77
N ASN A 356 -6.56 -10.96 25.33
CA ASN A 356 -6.27 -11.98 26.33
C ASN A 356 -7.13 -11.83 27.60
N LEU A 357 -7.39 -10.59 28.05
CA LEU A 357 -8.31 -10.35 29.17
C LEU A 357 -9.75 -10.83 28.87
N ALA A 358 -10.22 -10.68 27.62
CA ALA A 358 -11.54 -11.16 27.22
C ALA A 358 -11.61 -12.69 27.16
N MET A 359 -10.53 -13.33 26.70
CA MET A 359 -10.38 -14.79 26.66
C MET A 359 -10.44 -15.42 28.06
N ASP A 360 -9.87 -14.76 29.07
CA ASP A 360 -9.89 -15.23 30.46
C ASP A 360 -11.31 -15.16 31.09
N ASN A 361 -12.19 -14.29 30.57
CA ASN A 361 -13.54 -14.03 31.10
C ASN A 361 -14.65 -14.95 30.56
N ASN A 362 -14.28 -16.10 29.96
CA ASN A 362 -15.10 -17.15 29.33
C ASN A 362 -14.81 -17.29 27.83
N LYS A 363 -13.67 -17.93 27.53
CA LYS A 363 -13.11 -18.16 26.20
C LYS A 363 -14.12 -18.54 25.12
N VAL A 364 -14.91 -19.59 25.34
CA VAL A 364 -15.78 -20.16 24.28
C VAL A 364 -16.86 -19.15 23.87
N LEU A 365 -17.54 -18.54 24.85
CA LEU A 365 -18.56 -17.54 24.56
C LEU A 365 -17.99 -16.28 23.90
N PHE A 366 -16.79 -15.86 24.32
CA PHE A 366 -16.13 -14.71 23.73
C PHE A 366 -15.72 -14.99 22.28
N GLU A 367 -15.10 -16.14 22.00
CA GLU A 367 -14.67 -16.50 20.65
C GLU A 367 -15.87 -16.56 19.69
N GLU A 368 -16.99 -17.18 20.11
CA GLU A 368 -18.22 -17.23 19.31
C GLU A 368 -18.79 -15.83 19.02
N ALA A 369 -18.90 -14.98 20.06
CA ALA A 369 -19.46 -13.64 19.92
C ALA A 369 -18.54 -12.71 19.11
N TYR A 370 -17.22 -12.80 19.32
CA TYR A 370 -16.24 -12.01 18.58
C TYR A 370 -16.19 -12.43 17.10
N SER A 371 -16.24 -13.73 16.79
CA SER A 371 -16.30 -14.22 15.42
C SER A 371 -17.54 -13.71 14.69
N ALA A 372 -18.72 -13.77 15.32
CA ALA A 372 -19.95 -13.24 14.74
C ALA A 372 -19.85 -11.72 14.47
N PHE A 373 -19.24 -10.97 15.39
CA PHE A 373 -19.04 -9.54 15.20
C PHE A 373 -18.00 -9.22 14.11
N GLN A 374 -16.97 -10.06 13.93
CA GLN A 374 -16.04 -9.94 12.82
C GLN A 374 -16.74 -10.14 11.46
N GLU A 375 -17.66 -11.10 11.36
CA GLU A 375 -18.47 -11.32 10.15
C GLU A 375 -19.34 -10.10 9.82
N GLU A 376 -19.99 -9.50 10.83
CA GLU A 376 -20.74 -8.24 10.65
C GLU A 376 -19.82 -7.12 10.11
N MET A 377 -18.59 -7.00 10.64
CA MET A 377 -17.62 -6.01 10.15
C MET A 377 -17.21 -6.27 8.70
N VAL A 378 -17.07 -7.53 8.28
CA VAL A 378 -16.77 -7.90 6.88
C VAL A 378 -17.90 -7.44 5.96
N GLU A 379 -19.16 -7.68 6.33
CA GLU A 379 -20.32 -7.28 5.53
C GLU A 379 -20.34 -5.76 5.28
N ILE A 380 -20.23 -4.95 6.34
CA ILE A 380 -20.27 -3.48 6.21
C ILE A 380 -19.02 -2.89 5.55
N LEU A 381 -17.88 -3.59 5.59
CA LEU A 381 -16.69 -3.23 4.80
C LEU A 381 -16.94 -3.47 3.31
N HIS A 382 -17.57 -4.58 2.94
CA HIS A 382 -17.94 -4.88 1.55
C HIS A 382 -18.96 -3.87 0.99
N GLU A 383 -19.83 -3.34 1.86
CA GLU A 383 -20.76 -2.26 1.50
C GLU A 383 -20.11 -0.87 1.46
N ASN A 384 -18.80 -0.76 1.71
CA ASN A 384 -18.04 0.50 1.80
C ASN A 384 -18.65 1.51 2.82
N ILE A 385 -19.37 1.03 3.84
CA ILE A 385 -19.95 1.86 4.91
C ILE A 385 -18.85 2.35 5.86
N ILE A 386 -17.85 1.50 6.09
CA ILE A 386 -16.69 1.79 6.93
C ILE A 386 -15.40 1.41 6.20
N ASN A 387 -14.26 1.81 6.75
CA ASN A 387 -12.93 1.39 6.30
C ASN A 387 -12.26 0.49 7.37
N LEU A 388 -11.13 -0.12 7.01
CA LEU A 388 -10.38 -1.01 7.92
C LEU A 388 -10.07 -0.39 9.29
N PRO A 389 -9.58 0.85 9.42
CA PRO A 389 -9.32 1.42 10.74
C PRO A 389 -10.59 1.65 11.58
N GLU A 390 -11.74 1.94 10.97
CA GLU A 390 -13.01 1.98 11.70
C GLU A 390 -13.45 0.57 12.14
N ALA A 391 -13.27 -0.47 11.31
CA ALA A 391 -13.53 -1.86 11.73
C ALA A 391 -12.64 -2.26 12.90
N THR A 392 -11.34 -1.93 12.83
CA THR A 392 -10.37 -2.09 13.92
C THR A 392 -10.84 -1.39 15.19
N THR A 393 -11.34 -0.16 15.08
CA THR A 393 -11.87 0.61 16.21
C THR A 393 -13.07 -0.08 16.85
N ARG A 394 -14.05 -0.53 16.05
CA ARG A 394 -15.25 -1.21 16.56
C ARG A 394 -14.93 -2.54 17.23
N LEU A 395 -13.95 -3.29 16.72
CA LEU A 395 -13.48 -4.53 17.36
C LEU A 395 -12.83 -4.24 18.73
N ILE A 396 -12.10 -3.13 18.87
CA ILE A 396 -11.58 -2.68 20.17
C ILE A 396 -12.74 -2.31 21.11
N GLU A 397 -13.74 -1.57 20.63
CA GLU A 397 -14.93 -1.20 21.41
C GLU A 397 -15.68 -2.42 21.93
N PHE A 398 -15.91 -3.41 21.06
CA PHE A 398 -16.54 -4.69 21.42
C PHE A 398 -15.82 -5.38 22.59
N ILE A 399 -14.49 -5.50 22.52
CA ILE A 399 -13.70 -6.15 23.59
C ILE A 399 -13.74 -5.34 24.88
N ILE A 400 -13.64 -4.01 24.78
CA ILE A 400 -13.69 -3.11 25.94
C ILE A 400 -15.03 -3.24 26.68
N GLU A 401 -16.13 -3.29 25.94
CA GLU A 401 -17.48 -3.51 26.48
C GLU A 401 -17.58 -4.91 27.11
N TRP A 402 -17.08 -5.94 26.41
CA TRP A 402 -17.11 -7.32 26.89
C TRP A 402 -16.42 -7.51 28.26
N ILE A 403 -15.23 -6.92 28.42
CA ILE A 403 -14.46 -7.02 29.67
C ILE A 403 -14.85 -5.96 30.70
N ASN A 404 -15.81 -5.08 30.40
CA ASN A 404 -16.17 -3.93 31.22
C ASN A 404 -14.93 -3.13 31.67
N LEU A 405 -14.02 -2.82 30.74
CA LEU A 405 -12.71 -2.23 31.09
C LEU A 405 -12.89 -0.94 31.90
N GLU A 406 -12.38 -0.90 33.13
CA GLU A 406 -12.53 0.26 34.02
C GLU A 406 -11.44 1.33 33.82
N GLY A 407 -11.79 2.57 34.16
CA GLY A 407 -10.87 3.71 34.15
C GLY A 407 -10.49 4.23 32.75
N PRO A 408 -9.70 5.32 32.69
CA PRO A 408 -9.18 5.85 31.43
C PRO A 408 -8.05 4.96 30.91
N SER A 409 -8.01 4.72 29.62
CA SER A 409 -7.02 3.82 29.00
C SER A 409 -6.70 4.20 27.57
N ILE A 410 -5.45 3.97 27.14
CA ILE A 410 -5.05 4.03 25.73
C ILE A 410 -4.82 2.60 25.23
N ILE A 411 -5.50 2.21 24.17
CA ILE A 411 -5.34 0.94 23.48
C ILE A 411 -4.56 1.21 22.18
N VAL A 412 -3.44 0.51 22.03
CA VAL A 412 -2.60 0.56 20.83
C VAL A 412 -2.87 -0.68 19.97
N ALA A 413 -3.27 -0.46 18.73
CA ALA A 413 -3.53 -1.50 17.75
C ALA A 413 -2.93 -1.13 16.39
N LEU A 414 -2.94 -2.09 15.48
CA LEU A 414 -2.61 -1.93 14.07
C LEU A 414 -3.84 -2.20 13.22
N SER A 415 -3.95 -1.54 12.09
CA SER A 415 -4.96 -1.82 11.07
C SER A 415 -4.29 -2.06 9.73
N GLY A 416 -4.95 -2.87 8.89
CA GLY A 416 -4.52 -3.09 7.50
C GLY A 416 -4.88 -1.91 6.59
N PRO A 417 -4.30 -1.83 5.38
CA PRO A 417 -3.31 -2.76 4.85
C PRO A 417 -1.91 -2.50 5.44
N TYR A 418 -1.15 -3.58 5.63
CA TYR A 418 0.26 -3.54 5.98
C TYR A 418 1.10 -3.87 4.74
N TYR A 419 2.00 -2.95 4.38
CA TYR A 419 2.98 -3.15 3.32
C TYR A 419 4.34 -3.37 3.96
N PRO A 420 4.94 -4.56 3.84
CA PRO A 420 6.32 -4.78 4.22
C PRO A 420 7.24 -3.81 3.47
N HIS A 421 8.23 -3.22 4.15
CA HIS A 421 9.32 -2.56 3.42
C HIS A 421 10.18 -3.61 2.75
N ILE A 422 10.70 -3.28 1.57
CA ILE A 422 11.59 -4.16 0.82
C ILE A 422 12.72 -3.34 0.21
N ASN A 423 13.93 -3.89 0.26
CA ASN A 423 15.11 -3.37 -0.41
C ASN A 423 16.07 -4.52 -0.67
N ASN A 424 16.71 -4.51 -1.84
CA ASN A 424 17.66 -5.53 -2.27
C ASN A 424 18.82 -5.79 -1.28
N GLU A 425 19.23 -4.81 -0.49
CA GLU A 425 20.27 -4.97 0.55
C GLU A 425 19.83 -5.88 1.70
N PHE A 426 18.53 -6.07 1.90
CA PHE A 426 17.97 -6.89 2.99
C PHE A 426 17.52 -8.27 2.52
N ILE A 427 17.76 -8.62 1.26
CA ILE A 427 17.34 -9.88 0.65
C ILE A 427 18.55 -10.81 0.49
N ASP A 428 18.44 -12.05 0.97
CA ASP A 428 19.54 -13.03 0.93
C ASP A 428 19.97 -13.42 -0.50
N GLN A 429 19.04 -13.33 -1.46
CA GLN A 429 19.28 -13.76 -2.83
C GLN A 429 20.24 -12.80 -3.54
N LYS A 430 21.35 -13.35 -4.04
CA LYS A 430 22.40 -12.57 -4.70
C LYS A 430 21.92 -12.04 -6.04
N ILE A 431 22.15 -10.74 -6.24
CA ILE A 431 22.02 -10.08 -7.53
C ILE A 431 23.35 -10.30 -8.29
N PRO A 432 23.33 -10.79 -9.54
CA PRO A 432 24.54 -11.14 -10.29
C PRO A 432 25.42 -9.94 -10.67
N PHE A 433 24.83 -8.73 -10.73
CA PHE A 433 25.52 -7.50 -11.11
C PHE A 433 24.84 -6.25 -10.50
N SER A 434 25.45 -5.09 -10.65
CA SER A 434 24.85 -3.81 -10.24
C SER A 434 23.80 -3.36 -11.27
N PHE A 435 22.54 -3.19 -10.83
CA PHE A 435 21.46 -2.68 -11.68
C PHE A 435 21.80 -1.32 -12.25
N GLU A 436 22.29 -0.39 -11.42
CA GLU A 436 22.64 0.97 -11.86
C GLU A 436 23.67 0.97 -12.99
N LYS A 437 24.75 0.18 -12.87
CA LYS A 437 25.78 0.09 -13.93
C LYS A 437 25.22 -0.51 -15.22
N THR A 438 24.43 -1.57 -15.12
CA THR A 438 23.85 -2.25 -16.28
C THR A 438 22.84 -1.36 -17.00
N ILE A 439 21.89 -0.79 -16.28
CA ILE A 439 20.87 0.12 -16.84
C ILE A 439 21.53 1.34 -17.47
N ASN A 440 22.55 1.93 -16.83
CA ASN A 440 23.27 3.06 -17.41
C ASN A 440 24.01 2.70 -18.69
N ARG A 441 24.60 1.50 -18.79
CA ARG A 441 25.22 1.06 -20.05
C ARG A 441 24.18 0.97 -21.17
N ILE A 442 23.07 0.24 -20.93
CA ILE A 442 21.97 0.07 -21.90
C ILE A 442 21.41 1.44 -22.34
N ALA A 443 21.09 2.30 -21.37
CA ALA A 443 20.48 3.61 -21.61
C ALA A 443 21.44 4.60 -22.27
N TRP A 444 22.74 4.59 -21.90
CA TRP A 444 23.72 5.51 -22.48
C TRP A 444 24.03 5.20 -23.93
N GLU A 445 24.16 3.92 -24.27
CA GLU A 445 24.46 3.48 -25.64
C GLU A 445 23.40 3.98 -26.62
N LYS A 446 22.11 3.81 -26.27
CA LYS A 446 20.96 4.13 -27.14
C LYS A 446 20.44 5.56 -26.99
N TYR A 447 20.38 6.11 -25.79
CA TYR A 447 19.62 7.33 -25.50
C TYR A 447 20.42 8.48 -24.90
N LYS A 448 21.70 8.26 -24.55
CA LYS A 448 22.55 9.25 -23.85
C LYS A 448 21.87 9.77 -22.57
N LEU A 449 21.14 8.88 -21.90
CA LEU A 449 20.43 9.13 -20.65
C LEU A 449 21.14 8.38 -19.51
N THR A 450 21.27 9.03 -18.37
CA THR A 450 21.80 8.43 -17.15
C THR A 450 20.67 8.21 -16.16
N TYR A 451 20.63 7.03 -15.55
CA TYR A 451 19.77 6.67 -14.44
C TYR A 451 20.53 6.75 -13.13
N GLU A 452 19.81 7.13 -12.07
CA GLU A 452 20.25 7.06 -10.68
C GLU A 452 19.40 6.02 -9.96
N SER A 453 20.05 5.10 -9.23
CA SER A 453 19.34 4.16 -8.37
C SER A 453 18.98 4.84 -7.05
N GLN A 454 17.77 4.59 -6.56
CA GLN A 454 17.34 4.96 -5.21
C GLN A 454 16.92 3.71 -4.43
N GLY A 455 17.13 3.74 -3.12
CA GLY A 455 16.87 2.57 -2.27
C GLY A 455 15.38 2.23 -2.18
N PHE A 456 14.51 3.23 -2.14
CA PHE A 456 13.09 3.00 -1.86
C PHE A 456 12.17 3.82 -2.77
N PHE A 457 11.24 3.14 -3.43
CA PHE A 457 10.09 3.80 -4.05
C PHE A 457 9.14 4.30 -2.96
N MET A 458 8.90 5.62 -2.93
CA MET A 458 8.09 6.28 -1.91
C MET A 458 6.59 6.25 -2.18
N GLY A 459 6.15 5.74 -3.34
CA GLY A 459 4.73 5.67 -3.71
C GLY A 459 3.94 4.61 -2.95
N ILE A 460 4.60 3.69 -2.21
CA ILE A 460 4.06 2.37 -1.84
C ILE A 460 3.83 1.55 -3.12
N SER A 461 4.09 0.25 -3.09
CA SER A 461 3.84 -0.60 -4.26
C SER A 461 3.77 -2.06 -3.87
N ASP A 462 3.18 -2.86 -4.76
CA ASP A 462 3.10 -4.31 -4.66
C ASP A 462 4.45 -5.04 -4.62
N LEU A 463 5.58 -4.36 -4.90
CA LEU A 463 6.91 -4.89 -4.64
C LEU A 463 7.10 -5.34 -3.19
N SER A 464 6.39 -4.71 -2.25
CA SER A 464 6.34 -5.09 -0.84
C SER A 464 5.95 -6.56 -0.59
N TYR A 465 5.36 -7.24 -1.58
CA TYR A 465 4.91 -8.62 -1.52
C TYR A 465 5.75 -9.58 -2.39
N ALA A 466 6.88 -9.13 -2.93
CA ALA A 466 7.80 -9.97 -3.71
C ALA A 466 8.76 -10.81 -2.84
N SER A 467 8.97 -10.38 -1.58
CA SER A 467 9.84 -11.04 -0.61
C SER A 467 9.49 -10.59 0.80
N TRP A 468 9.92 -11.34 1.81
CA TRP A 468 9.81 -10.97 3.22
C TRP A 468 11.18 -10.94 3.89
N ALA A 469 11.61 -9.74 4.30
CA ALA A 469 12.86 -9.52 5.02
C ALA A 469 12.71 -9.47 6.56
N GLY A 470 11.48 -9.59 7.07
CA GLY A 470 11.18 -9.52 8.50
C GLY A 470 11.42 -10.84 9.24
N LYS A 471 11.22 -10.83 10.56
CA LYS A 471 11.39 -12.01 11.43
C LYS A 471 10.03 -12.61 11.83
N GLU A 472 10.06 -13.84 12.34
CA GLU A 472 8.87 -14.51 12.89
C GLU A 472 8.21 -13.69 14.03
N GLU A 473 9.02 -13.01 14.85
CA GLU A 473 8.51 -12.11 15.90
C GLU A 473 7.73 -10.92 15.32
N ASP A 474 8.12 -10.41 14.16
CA ASP A 474 7.42 -9.32 13.50
C ASP A 474 6.06 -9.79 12.97
N ILE A 475 6.01 -10.97 12.35
CA ILE A 475 4.75 -11.62 11.92
C ILE A 475 3.83 -11.77 13.14
N LYS A 476 4.33 -12.37 14.22
CA LYS A 476 3.56 -12.54 15.46
C LYS A 476 3.04 -11.21 15.98
N SER A 477 3.90 -10.18 16.06
CA SER A 477 3.53 -8.86 16.57
C SER A 477 2.42 -8.20 15.74
N ILE A 478 2.44 -8.37 14.41
CA ILE A 478 1.38 -7.88 13.53
C ILE A 478 0.09 -8.62 13.84
N LYS A 479 0.11 -9.96 13.80
CA LYS A 479 -1.10 -10.79 13.96
C LYS A 479 -1.82 -10.51 15.26
N VAL A 480 -1.10 -10.52 16.39
CA VAL A 480 -1.72 -10.38 17.73
C VAL A 480 -2.16 -8.97 18.07
N ASN A 481 -1.70 -7.95 17.31
CA ASN A 481 -2.08 -6.54 17.54
C ASN A 481 -2.95 -5.94 16.43
N SER A 482 -3.37 -6.75 15.46
CA SER A 482 -4.26 -6.33 14.38
C SER A 482 -5.64 -6.94 14.58
N PRO A 483 -6.63 -6.20 15.09
CA PRO A 483 -7.99 -6.70 15.26
C PRO A 483 -8.55 -7.12 13.91
N GLY A 484 -9.11 -8.32 13.82
CA GLY A 484 -9.65 -8.84 12.57
C GLY A 484 -8.64 -9.61 11.71
N TRP A 485 -7.41 -9.82 12.18
CA TRP A 485 -6.40 -10.55 11.41
C TRP A 485 -6.88 -11.97 11.01
N ASP A 486 -6.56 -12.40 9.79
CA ASP A 486 -6.99 -13.66 9.16
C ASP A 486 -8.50 -13.78 8.84
N VAL A 487 -9.34 -12.79 9.21
CA VAL A 487 -10.79 -12.74 8.87
C VAL A 487 -11.13 -11.51 8.00
N ILE A 488 -10.75 -10.32 8.46
CA ILE A 488 -11.00 -9.04 7.78
C ILE A 488 -9.85 -8.68 6.83
N TYR A 489 -8.61 -8.95 7.25
CA TYR A 489 -7.40 -8.68 6.48
C TYR A 489 -6.37 -9.77 6.76
N HIS A 490 -5.70 -10.24 5.71
CA HIS A 490 -4.77 -11.35 5.76
C HIS A 490 -3.58 -11.11 4.83
N ILE A 491 -2.38 -11.44 5.31
CA ILE A 491 -1.20 -11.64 4.47
C ILE A 491 -0.77 -13.10 4.60
N PRO A 492 -0.61 -13.84 3.48
CA PRO A 492 -0.15 -15.23 3.49
C PRO A 492 1.36 -15.29 3.77
N PHE A 493 1.75 -14.95 5.00
CA PHE A 493 3.16 -14.80 5.39
C PHE A 493 3.98 -16.06 5.20
N LYS A 494 3.36 -17.24 5.30
CA LYS A 494 4.04 -18.52 5.09
C LYS A 494 4.51 -18.65 3.65
N GLU A 495 3.62 -18.42 2.70
CA GLU A 495 3.88 -18.43 1.26
C GLU A 495 4.82 -17.28 0.88
N LEU A 496 4.54 -16.07 1.39
CA LEU A 496 5.36 -14.87 1.16
C LEU A 496 6.81 -15.06 1.61
N SER A 497 7.04 -15.68 2.78
CA SER A 497 8.39 -15.99 3.28
C SER A 497 9.16 -17.00 2.43
N SER A 498 8.46 -17.73 1.55
CA SER A 498 9.09 -18.63 0.58
C SER A 498 9.52 -17.92 -0.71
N LEU A 499 9.09 -16.67 -0.90
CA LEU A 499 9.51 -15.80 -1.99
C LEU A 499 10.72 -14.99 -1.51
N LYS A 500 11.79 -14.99 -2.31
CA LYS A 500 13.07 -14.33 -1.94
C LYS A 500 13.63 -13.47 -3.07
N MET A 501 12.75 -13.01 -3.95
CA MET A 501 13.15 -12.31 -5.16
C MET A 501 13.72 -10.93 -4.82
N PRO A 502 14.91 -10.57 -5.33
CA PRO A 502 15.28 -9.18 -5.50
C PRO A 502 14.22 -8.44 -6.32
N VAL A 503 14.13 -7.14 -6.14
CA VAL A 503 13.13 -6.27 -6.76
C VAL A 503 13.77 -5.12 -7.51
N ILE A 504 13.09 -4.68 -8.56
CA ILE A 504 13.38 -3.43 -9.23
C ILE A 504 12.06 -2.76 -9.64
N ASN A 505 11.92 -1.48 -9.34
CA ASN A 505 10.88 -0.64 -9.91
C ASN A 505 11.48 0.23 -11.03
N ILE A 506 11.08 -0.04 -12.26
CA ILE A 506 11.49 0.73 -13.43
C ILE A 506 10.31 0.91 -14.39
N GLY A 507 9.66 2.07 -14.27
CA GLY A 507 8.59 2.50 -15.16
C GLY A 507 8.90 3.82 -15.88
N PRO A 508 7.93 4.34 -16.64
CA PRO A 508 8.09 5.61 -17.36
C PRO A 508 7.98 6.83 -16.44
N TRP A 509 8.45 7.99 -16.90
CA TRP A 509 8.34 9.21 -16.08
C TRP A 509 6.89 9.68 -15.97
N GLY A 510 6.32 9.62 -14.76
CA GLY A 510 5.00 10.15 -14.44
C GLY A 510 5.05 11.51 -13.73
N LYS A 511 4.00 12.30 -13.90
CA LYS A 511 3.76 13.54 -13.14
C LYS A 511 2.28 13.68 -12.80
N ASP A 512 2.02 14.35 -11.68
CA ASP A 512 0.67 14.68 -11.21
C ASP A 512 -0.24 13.44 -11.10
N LEU A 513 0.32 12.34 -10.59
CA LEU A 513 -0.45 11.15 -10.21
C LEU A 513 -1.63 11.58 -9.33
N HIS A 514 -2.75 10.90 -9.57
CA HIS A 514 -4.01 11.12 -8.86
C HIS A 514 -4.61 12.53 -9.01
N LYS A 515 -4.15 13.31 -10.00
CA LYS A 515 -4.68 14.64 -10.33
C LYS A 515 -5.19 14.74 -11.76
N VAL A 516 -6.03 15.74 -12.01
CA VAL A 516 -6.58 16.04 -13.34
C VAL A 516 -5.50 16.26 -14.41
N THR A 517 -4.28 16.66 -14.05
CA THR A 517 -3.17 16.88 -14.98
C THR A 517 -2.18 15.72 -15.06
N GLU A 518 -2.59 14.52 -14.61
CA GLU A 518 -1.80 13.30 -14.72
C GLU A 518 -1.31 13.08 -16.16
N ARG A 519 -0.03 12.74 -16.28
CA ARG A 519 0.64 12.52 -17.57
C ARG A 519 1.90 11.69 -17.45
N VAL A 520 2.24 11.02 -18.56
CA VAL A 520 3.44 10.20 -18.70
C VAL A 520 4.29 10.66 -19.89
N LEU A 521 5.62 10.57 -19.78
CA LEU A 521 6.52 10.91 -20.88
C LEU A 521 6.42 9.86 -21.99
N THR A 522 5.89 10.26 -23.15
CA THR A 522 5.56 9.35 -24.26
C THR A 522 6.79 8.56 -24.77
N LYS A 523 7.97 9.21 -24.77
CA LYS A 523 9.23 8.58 -25.18
C LYS A 523 9.67 7.46 -24.23
N ASP A 524 9.38 7.59 -22.94
CA ASP A 524 9.69 6.53 -21.98
C ASP A 524 8.79 5.32 -22.22
N VAL A 525 7.50 5.55 -22.49
CA VAL A 525 6.52 4.48 -22.73
C VAL A 525 6.82 3.66 -23.98
N TYR A 526 7.10 4.31 -25.11
CA TYR A 526 7.16 3.62 -26.41
C TYR A 526 8.57 3.18 -26.84
N GLU A 527 9.62 3.78 -26.26
CA GLU A 527 10.99 3.60 -26.74
C GLU A 527 11.94 3.16 -25.63
N ARG A 528 12.10 3.95 -24.56
CA ARG A 528 13.19 3.76 -23.61
C ARG A 528 12.96 2.61 -22.63
N ILE A 529 11.88 2.66 -21.85
CA ILE A 529 11.62 1.71 -20.77
C ILE A 529 11.43 0.28 -21.30
N PRO A 530 10.65 0.02 -22.37
CA PRO A 530 10.55 -1.33 -22.94
C PRO A 530 11.92 -1.91 -23.31
N THR A 531 12.76 -1.10 -23.95
CA THR A 531 14.09 -1.52 -24.38
C THR A 531 15.02 -1.79 -23.21
N ILE A 532 14.98 -0.95 -22.17
CA ILE A 532 15.81 -1.13 -20.98
C ILE A 532 15.39 -2.39 -20.21
N ILE A 533 14.09 -2.60 -19.99
CA ILE A 533 13.59 -3.79 -19.30
C ILE A 533 13.93 -5.06 -20.09
N HIS A 534 13.71 -5.05 -21.41
CA HIS A 534 14.05 -6.16 -22.29
C HIS A 534 15.52 -6.58 -22.16
N ASP A 535 16.45 -5.64 -22.35
CA ASP A 535 17.88 -5.92 -22.33
C ASP A 535 18.34 -6.34 -20.92
N LEU A 536 17.75 -5.74 -19.86
CA LEU A 536 18.00 -6.12 -18.48
C LEU A 536 17.57 -7.56 -18.18
N ILE A 537 16.39 -7.98 -18.66
CA ILE A 537 15.86 -9.33 -18.50
C ILE A 537 16.81 -10.34 -19.12
N LEU A 538 17.24 -10.13 -20.37
CA LEU A 538 18.16 -11.03 -21.08
C LEU A 538 19.50 -11.17 -20.35
N GLU A 539 20.08 -10.05 -19.91
CA GLU A 539 21.35 -10.07 -19.18
C GLU A 539 21.24 -10.75 -17.82
N TYR A 540 20.15 -10.51 -17.09
CA TYR A 540 19.93 -11.13 -15.78
C TYR A 540 19.75 -12.65 -15.91
N LEU A 541 18.97 -13.10 -16.88
CA LEU A 541 18.75 -14.52 -17.16
C LEU A 541 20.05 -15.22 -17.60
N SER A 542 20.85 -14.59 -18.47
CA SER A 542 22.14 -15.12 -18.90
C SER A 542 23.17 -15.19 -17.77
N ALA A 543 23.21 -14.18 -16.88
CA ALA A 543 24.13 -14.17 -15.75
C ALA A 543 23.74 -15.18 -14.66
N ALA A 544 22.45 -15.51 -14.52
CA ALA A 544 21.95 -16.47 -13.55
C ALA A 544 22.18 -17.96 -13.94
N GLU A 545 22.61 -18.21 -15.18
CA GLU A 545 23.05 -19.55 -15.64
C GLU A 545 24.51 -19.88 -15.27
N GLN A 546 25.30 -18.86 -14.93
CA GLN A 546 26.72 -18.98 -14.54
C GLN A 546 26.87 -19.14 -13.03
#